data_AF-V4CQP1-F1
#
_entry.id   AF-V4CQP1-F1
#
_cell.length_a   1.000
_cell.length_b   1.000
_cell.length_c   1.000
_cell.angle_alpha   90.00
_cell.angle_beta   90.00
_cell.angle_gamma   90.00
#
_symmetry.space_group_name_H-M   'P 1'
#
loop_
_entity.id
_entity.type
_entity.pdbx_description
1 polymer ?
#
loop_
_entity_poly.entity_id
_entity_poly.type
_entity_poly.pdbx_seq_one_letter_code
_entity_poly.pdbx_strand_id
1 'polypeptide(L)'
;MKFAEHLGAHITPEWRKQYIQYEVMKTMLYEAQEQAPSPEVTDNSTIQRFFARFDEKFFQFCDAELSKINTFFLEKLSEANRKYANLKAELNVYME
;
A
#
# COMPACT_ATOMS: atom_id res chain seq x y z
N MET A 1 7.24 -12.43 -11.97
CA MET A 1 6.58 -11.25 -12.59
C MET A 1 7.33 -9.99 -12.18
N LYS A 2 7.49 -9.00 -13.09
CA LYS A 2 8.26 -7.76 -12.87
C LYS A 2 7.40 -6.58 -12.35
N PHE A 3 6.45 -6.85 -11.46
CA PHE A 3 5.52 -5.82 -11.00
C PHE A 3 6.21 -4.68 -10.23
N ALA A 4 7.21 -4.98 -9.42
CA ALA A 4 7.93 -3.96 -8.67
C ALA A 4 8.69 -2.97 -9.57
N GLU A 5 9.32 -3.48 -10.64
CA GLU A 5 9.96 -2.65 -11.67
C GLU A 5 8.92 -1.77 -12.37
N HIS A 6 7.77 -2.34 -12.72
CA HIS A 6 6.68 -1.62 -13.37
C HIS A 6 6.10 -0.52 -12.46
N LEU A 7 5.84 -0.84 -11.19
CA LEU A 7 5.36 0.11 -10.20
C LEU A 7 6.37 1.24 -10.00
N GLY A 8 7.66 0.90 -9.82
CA GLY A 8 8.74 1.89 -9.66
C GLY A 8 8.85 2.86 -10.83
N ALA A 9 8.66 2.38 -12.07
CA ALA A 9 8.74 3.20 -13.27
C ALA A 9 7.54 4.14 -13.47
N HIS A 10 6.37 3.84 -12.92
CA HIS A 10 5.12 4.60 -13.13
C HIS A 10 4.67 5.42 -11.91
N ILE A 11 5.49 5.50 -10.87
CA ILE A 11 5.20 6.33 -9.69
C ILE A 11 5.42 7.80 -10.03
N THR A 12 4.45 8.63 -9.70
CA THR A 12 4.62 10.10 -9.62
C THR A 12 5.67 10.41 -8.53
N PRO A 13 6.83 11.01 -8.86
CA PRO A 13 7.95 11.18 -7.92
C PRO A 13 7.57 11.85 -6.61
N GLU A 14 6.70 12.86 -6.67
CA GLU A 14 6.21 13.65 -5.54
C GLU A 14 5.37 12.80 -4.58
N TRP A 15 4.75 11.73 -5.07
CA TRP A 15 3.81 10.89 -4.31
C TRP A 15 4.41 9.54 -3.93
N ARG A 16 5.69 9.29 -4.21
CA ARG A 16 6.35 8.00 -4.00
C ARG A 16 6.05 7.36 -2.63
N LYS A 17 6.05 8.16 -1.56
CA LYS A 17 5.78 7.68 -0.18
C LYS A 17 4.34 7.22 0.05
N GLN A 18 3.41 7.66 -0.79
CA GLN A 18 1.96 7.39 -0.68
C GLN A 18 1.55 6.12 -1.43
N TYR A 19 2.38 5.61 -2.33
CA TYR A 19 2.16 4.32 -2.98
C TYR A 19 2.37 3.15 -2.01
N ILE A 20 1.80 1.99 -2.37
CA ILE A 20 1.99 0.73 -1.66
C ILE A 20 3.49 0.36 -1.60
N GLN A 21 3.96 -0.02 -0.41
CA GLN A 21 5.32 -0.51 -0.18
C GLN A 21 5.50 -1.96 -0.64
N TYR A 22 5.32 -2.20 -1.94
CA TYR A 22 5.28 -3.54 -2.53
C TYR A 22 6.57 -4.36 -2.27
N GLU A 23 7.75 -3.75 -2.39
CA GLU A 23 9.01 -4.45 -2.13
C GLU A 23 9.15 -4.84 -0.64
N VAL A 24 8.69 -3.99 0.28
CA VAL A 24 8.72 -4.34 1.72
C VAL A 24 7.80 -5.52 2.00
N MET A 25 6.59 -5.54 1.45
CA MET A 25 5.66 -6.68 1.59
C MET A 25 6.25 -7.96 1.01
N LYS A 26 6.93 -7.86 -0.13
CA LYS A 26 7.60 -8.98 -0.77
C LYS A 26 8.75 -9.51 0.10
N THR A 27 9.55 -8.63 0.69
CA THR A 27 10.60 -9.01 1.66
C THR A 27 10.01 -9.71 2.88
N MET A 28 8.89 -9.21 3.44
CA MET A 28 8.21 -9.86 4.56
C MET A 28 7.81 -11.31 4.25
N LEU A 29 7.34 -11.58 3.03
CA LEU A 29 6.98 -12.93 2.59
C LEU A 29 8.20 -13.84 2.48
N TYR A 30 9.32 -13.33 1.92
CA TYR A 30 10.56 -14.10 1.85
C TYR A 30 11.13 -14.40 3.23
N GLU A 31 11.17 -13.40 4.12
CA GLU A 31 11.63 -13.58 5.50
C GLU A 31 10.77 -14.61 6.25
N ALA A 32 9.45 -14.58 6.06
CA ALA A 32 8.56 -15.55 6.68
C ALA A 32 8.80 -16.97 6.16
N GLN A 33 9.10 -17.12 4.87
CA GLN A 33 9.45 -18.40 4.28
C GLN A 33 10.81 -18.92 4.79
N GLU A 34 11.81 -18.05 4.88
CA GLU A 34 13.15 -18.41 5.38
C GLU A 34 13.16 -18.76 6.86
N GLN A 35 12.33 -18.08 7.66
CA GLN A 35 12.23 -18.27 9.11
C GLN A 35 11.22 -19.36 9.49
N ALA A 36 10.50 -19.94 8.53
CA ALA A 36 9.50 -20.95 8.78
C ALA A 36 10.13 -22.19 9.45
N PRO A 37 9.59 -22.68 10.59
CA PRO A 37 10.10 -23.88 11.23
C PRO A 37 9.94 -25.10 10.30
N SER A 38 10.96 -25.95 10.23
CA SER A 38 10.88 -27.15 9.40
C SER A 38 9.88 -28.17 9.99
N PRO A 39 8.98 -28.75 9.17
CA PRO A 39 8.04 -29.79 9.58
C PRO A 39 8.72 -31.08 10.08
N GLU A 40 9.99 -31.28 9.75
CA GLU A 40 10.75 -32.48 10.12
C GLU A 40 11.29 -32.41 11.55
N VAL A 41 11.40 -31.21 12.11
CA VAL A 41 12.01 -30.95 13.44
C VAL A 41 11.08 -30.26 14.42
N THR A 42 9.89 -29.84 13.98
CA THR A 42 8.94 -29.06 14.79
C THR A 42 7.53 -29.62 14.69
N ASP A 43 6.77 -29.54 15.79
CA ASP A 43 5.38 -29.95 15.80
C ASP A 43 4.48 -29.02 14.97
N ASN A 44 3.38 -29.57 14.44
CA ASN A 44 2.47 -28.84 13.57
C ASN A 44 1.80 -27.64 14.29
N SER A 45 1.60 -27.71 15.61
CA SER A 45 0.96 -26.61 16.35
C SER A 45 1.86 -25.38 16.45
N THR A 46 3.18 -25.59 16.58
CA THR A 46 4.17 -24.51 16.56
C THR A 46 4.28 -23.87 15.18
N ILE A 47 4.21 -24.67 14.10
CA ILE A 47 4.22 -24.18 12.72
C ILE A 47 2.97 -23.34 12.45
N GLN A 48 1.78 -23.82 12.83
CA GLN A 48 0.53 -23.05 12.72
C GLN A 48 0.60 -21.73 13.49
N ARG A 49 1.13 -21.75 14.72
CA ARG A 49 1.29 -20.54 15.54
C ARG A 49 2.26 -19.54 14.90
N PHE A 50 3.34 -20.02 14.26
CA PHE A 50 4.27 -19.17 13.53
C PHE A 50 3.57 -18.43 12.39
N PHE A 51 2.85 -19.16 11.53
CA PHE A 51 2.12 -18.55 10.41
C PHE A 51 0.98 -17.65 10.87
N ALA A 52 0.24 -18.02 11.91
CA ALA A 52 -0.82 -17.15 12.46
C ALA A 52 -0.26 -15.79 12.95
N ARG A 53 0.92 -15.81 13.60
CA ARG A 53 1.61 -14.58 14.03
C ARG A 53 2.13 -13.77 12.85
N PHE A 54 2.62 -14.44 11.81
CA PHE A 54 3.03 -13.77 10.58
C PHE A 54 1.82 -13.12 9.89
N ASP A 55 0.72 -13.83 9.73
CA ASP A 55 -0.52 -13.35 9.12
C ASP A 55 -1.01 -12.10 9.86
N GLU A 56 -1.07 -12.13 11.19
CA GLU A 56 -1.47 -10.95 11.98
C GLU A 56 -0.58 -9.74 11.68
N LYS A 57 0.76 -9.91 11.71
CA LYS A 57 1.71 -8.83 11.40
C LYS A 57 1.56 -8.33 9.96
N PHE A 58 1.35 -9.25 9.01
CA PHE A 58 1.24 -8.93 7.60
C PHE A 58 -0.07 -8.17 7.30
N PHE A 59 -1.20 -8.61 7.85
CA PHE A 59 -2.48 -7.93 7.66
C PHE A 59 -2.51 -6.57 8.36
N GLN A 60 -1.91 -6.42 9.54
CA GLN A 60 -1.74 -5.09 10.15
C GLN A 60 -0.95 -4.13 9.26
N PHE A 61 0.10 -4.63 8.57
CA PHE A 61 0.84 -3.83 7.60
C PHE A 61 0.00 -3.47 6.38
N CYS A 62 -0.77 -4.43 5.83
CA CYS A 62 -1.71 -4.19 4.73
C CYS A 62 -2.76 -3.12 5.08
N ASP A 63 -3.35 -3.19 6.27
CA ASP A 63 -4.35 -2.22 6.73
C ASP A 63 -3.76 -0.82 6.89
N ALA A 64 -2.53 -0.72 7.40
CA ALA A 64 -1.81 0.55 7.50
C ALA A 64 -1.52 1.15 6.11
N GLU A 65 -1.04 0.34 5.16
CA GLU A 65 -0.78 0.78 3.79
C GLU A 65 -2.07 1.17 3.05
N LEU A 66 -3.15 0.41 3.23
CA LEU A 66 -4.47 0.74 2.68
C LEU A 66 -5.01 2.05 3.24
N SER A 67 -4.92 2.24 4.56
CA SER A 67 -5.36 3.47 5.22
C SER A 67 -4.58 4.70 4.73
N LYS A 68 -3.27 4.56 4.55
CA LYS A 68 -2.39 5.60 3.97
C LYS A 68 -2.85 5.98 2.57
N ILE A 69 -3.02 4.99 1.69
CA ILE A 69 -3.44 5.20 0.29
C ILE A 69 -4.81 5.87 0.23
N ASN A 70 -5.79 5.37 1.00
CA ASN A 70 -7.13 5.93 1.04
C ASN A 70 -7.13 7.38 1.51
N THR A 71 -6.38 7.69 2.56
CA THR A 71 -6.27 9.05 3.11
C THR A 71 -5.71 10.01 2.06
N PHE A 72 -4.59 9.64 1.42
CA PHE A 72 -3.98 10.45 0.38
C PHE A 72 -4.89 10.65 -0.83
N PHE A 73 -5.56 9.59 -1.27
CA PHE A 73 -6.47 9.63 -2.41
C PHE A 73 -7.66 10.57 -2.14
N LEU A 74 -8.28 10.47 -0.96
CA LEU A 74 -9.40 11.33 -0.57
C LEU A 74 -8.99 12.80 -0.45
N GLU A 75 -7.78 13.07 0.05
CA GLU A 75 -7.24 14.43 0.10
C GLU A 75 -7.07 15.01 -1.32
N LYS A 76 -6.47 14.24 -2.23
CA LYS A 76 -6.28 14.67 -3.63
C LYS A 76 -7.60 14.84 -4.38
N LEU A 77 -8.58 13.98 -4.13
CA LEU A 77 -9.92 14.12 -4.70
C LEU A 77 -10.61 15.40 -4.21
N SER A 78 -10.51 15.71 -2.92
CA SER A 78 -11.05 16.94 -2.35
C SER A 78 -10.35 18.19 -2.89
N GLU A 79 -9.03 18.15 -3.04
CA GLU A 79 -8.26 19.21 -3.72
C GLU A 79 -8.72 19.42 -5.17
N ALA A 80 -8.88 18.33 -5.94
CA ALA A 80 -9.34 18.38 -7.32
C ALA A 80 -10.76 18.97 -7.44
N ASN A 81 -11.69 18.56 -6.56
CA ASN A 81 -13.05 19.08 -6.55
C ASN A 81 -13.10 20.58 -6.24
N ARG A 82 -12.29 21.04 -5.27
CA ARG A 82 -12.17 22.47 -4.94
C ARG A 82 -11.62 23.26 -6.13
N LYS A 83 -10.56 22.75 -6.76
CA LYS A 83 -9.96 23.40 -7.95
C LYS A 83 -10.95 23.48 -9.11
N TYR A 84 -11.70 22.42 -9.36
CA TYR A 84 -12.73 22.38 -10.39
C TYR A 84 -13.84 23.42 -10.14
N ALA A 85 -14.35 23.51 -8.91
CA ALA A 85 -15.37 24.49 -8.56
C ALA A 85 -14.88 25.94 -8.77
N ASN A 86 -13.64 26.24 -8.36
CA ASN A 86 -13.03 27.55 -8.56
C ASN A 86 -12.88 27.89 -10.05
N LEU A 87 -12.32 26.98 -10.84
CA LEU A 87 -12.15 27.18 -12.29
C LEU A 87 -13.49 27.39 -13.00
N LYS A 88 -14.54 26.67 -12.57
CA LYS A 88 -15.90 26.86 -13.10
C LYS A 88 -16.44 28.25 -12.77
N ALA A 89 -16.21 28.74 -11.55
CA ALA A 89 -16.63 30.08 -11.15
C ALA A 89 -15.86 31.16 -11.92
N GLU A 90 -14.54 31.03 -12.06
CA GLU A 90 -13.69 31.94 -12.86
C GLU A 90 -14.14 31.99 -14.32
N LEU A 91 -14.45 30.83 -14.92
CA LEU A 91 -14.96 30.78 -16.29
C LEU A 91 -16.31 31.48 -16.41
N ASN A 92 -17.24 31.28 -15.47
CA ASN A 92 -18.53 31.96 -15.51
C ASN A 92 -18.38 33.48 -15.44
N VAL A 93 -17.51 33.98 -14.56
CA VAL A 93 -17.21 35.42 -14.45
C VAL A 93 -16.60 35.98 -15.73
N TYR A 94 -15.76 35.21 -16.43
CA TYR A 94 -15.18 35.64 -17.70
C TYR A 94 -16.22 35.71 -18.85
N MET A 95 -17.26 34.89 -18.77
CA MET A 95 -18.30 34.79 -19.81
C MET A 95 -19.45 35.80 -19.62
N GLU A 96 -19.52 36.47 -18.46
CA GLU A 96 -20.42 37.60 -18.16
C GLU A 96 -19.81 38.94 -18.59
#